data_AF-A0A255HDP4-F1
#
_entry.id   AF-A0A255HDP4-F1
#
_cell.length_a   1.000
_cell.length_b   1.000
_cell.length_c   1.000
_cell.angle_alpha   90.00
_cell.angle_beta   90.00
_cell.angle_gamma   90.00
#
_symmetry.space_group_name_H-M   'P 1'
#
loop_
_entity.id
_entity.type
_entity.pdbx_description
1 polymer ?
#
loop_
_entity_poly.entity_id
_entity_poly.type
_entity_poly.pdbx_seq_one_letter_code
_entity_poly.pdbx_strand_id
1 'polypeptide(L)'
;MAELSGKKRDRLKDSDFAYVDAQGDGHLPIHDPSHVRNAAARFNQTKFESGEAKQKAARAIVAAAKKQDVELADDDVVVRAAH
;
A
#
# COMPACT_ATOMS: atom_id res chain seq x y z
N MET A 1 27.77 -7.98 -10.64
CA MET A 1 26.45 -7.72 -10.05
C MET A 1 26.66 -7.38 -8.58
N ALA A 2 26.44 -6.13 -8.18
CA ALA A 2 26.59 -5.76 -6.77
C ALA A 2 25.37 -6.29 -6.00
N GLU A 3 25.59 -7.33 -5.19
CA GLU A 3 24.59 -7.85 -4.28
C GLU A 3 24.24 -6.74 -3.27
N LEU A 4 23.07 -6.13 -3.48
CA LEU A 4 22.50 -5.18 -2.53
C LEU A 4 22.25 -5.93 -1.21
N SER A 5 23.19 -5.77 -0.29
CA SER A 5 23.14 -6.14 1.12
C SER A 5 21.70 -6.11 1.65
N GLY A 6 21.21 -7.27 2.14
CA GLY A 6 19.81 -7.52 2.50
C GLY A 6 19.17 -6.40 3.33
N LYS A 7 19.95 -5.76 4.21
CA LYS A 7 19.47 -4.70 5.11
C LYS A 7 19.07 -3.39 4.41
N LYS A 8 19.59 -3.09 3.22
CA LYS A 8 19.13 -1.94 2.40
C LYS A 8 17.88 -2.27 1.59
N ARG A 9 17.73 -3.54 1.19
CA ARG A 9 16.48 -4.01 0.58
C ARG A 9 15.34 -4.01 1.60
N ASP A 10 15.57 -4.47 2.83
CA ASP A 10 14.52 -4.58 3.86
C ASP A 10 13.94 -3.24 4.32
N ARG A 11 14.67 -2.12 4.16
CA ARG A 11 14.15 -0.79 4.55
C ARG A 11 13.42 -0.03 3.43
N LEU A 12 13.63 -0.42 2.17
CA LEU A 12 12.80 0.04 1.05
C LEU A 12 11.52 -0.80 0.94
N LYS A 13 11.57 -2.10 1.27
CA LYS A 13 10.52 -3.08 0.92
C LYS A 13 9.17 -2.97 1.61
N ASP A 14 9.06 -2.53 2.86
CA ASP A 14 7.76 -2.57 3.55
C ASP A 14 7.00 -1.25 3.48
N SER A 15 7.72 -0.14 3.27
CA SER A 15 7.13 1.21 3.21
C SER A 15 6.66 1.57 1.80
N ASP A 16 7.15 0.86 0.79
CA ASP A 16 6.83 1.10 -0.63
C ASP A 16 5.49 0.45 -1.05
N PHE A 17 4.92 -0.42 -0.22
CA PHE A 17 3.71 -1.18 -0.49
C PHE A 17 2.69 -1.02 0.64
N ALA A 18 1.41 -0.94 0.28
CA ALA A 18 0.34 -0.89 1.28
C ALA A 18 0.05 -2.27 1.88
N TYR A 19 0.39 -3.35 1.19
CA TYR A 19 0.14 -4.72 1.64
C TYR A 19 1.31 -5.63 1.27
N VAL A 20 1.72 -6.48 2.19
CA VAL A 20 2.67 -7.57 1.95
C VAL A 20 1.99 -8.84 2.44
N ASP A 21 1.89 -9.85 1.58
CA ASP A 21 1.22 -11.12 1.92
C ASP A 21 2.13 -12.05 2.75
N ALA A 22 1.61 -13.20 3.19
CA ALA A 22 2.37 -14.16 3.98
C ALA A 22 3.54 -14.80 3.22
N GLN A 23 3.58 -14.70 1.89
CA GLN A 23 4.69 -15.16 1.06
C GLN A 23 5.81 -14.12 0.97
N GLY A 24 5.55 -12.89 1.43
CA GLY A 24 6.48 -11.77 1.38
C GLY A 24 6.40 -10.98 0.08
N ASP A 25 5.36 -11.19 -0.73
CA ASP A 25 5.16 -10.44 -1.97
C ASP A 25 4.46 -9.11 -1.67
N GLY A 26 5.03 -8.02 -2.19
CA GLY A 26 4.51 -6.66 -2.03
C GLY A 26 3.41 -6.34 -3.04
N HIS A 27 2.29 -5.85 -2.54
CA HIS A 27 1.09 -5.46 -3.30
C HIS A 27 0.75 -4.00 -3.05
N LEU A 28 0.06 -3.38 -4.01
CA LEU A 28 -0.44 -2.00 -3.90
C LEU A 28 0.70 -1.01 -3.57
N PRO A 29 1.62 -0.73 -4.51
CA PRO A 29 2.71 0.20 -4.25
C PRO A 29 2.19 1.60 -3.91
N ILE A 30 2.89 2.33 -3.05
CA ILE A 30 2.47 3.64 -2.50
C ILE A 30 3.62 4.65 -2.36
N HIS A 31 4.77 4.41 -3.00
CA HIS A 31 5.96 5.25 -2.84
C HIS A 31 5.87 6.61 -3.56
N ASP A 32 4.96 6.77 -4.53
CA ASP A 32 4.72 8.02 -5.26
C ASP A 32 3.23 8.26 -5.54
N PRO A 33 2.83 9.48 -5.96
CA PRO A 33 1.43 9.83 -6.20
C PRO A 33 0.68 8.93 -7.19
N SER A 34 1.35 8.49 -8.25
CA SER A 34 0.73 7.66 -9.30
C SER A 34 0.44 6.26 -8.76
N HIS A 35 1.38 5.72 -8.00
CA HIS A 35 1.23 4.46 -7.30
C HIS A 35 0.10 4.50 -6.27
N VAL A 36 -0.01 5.58 -5.48
CA VAL A 36 -1.12 5.75 -4.53
C VAL A 36 -2.48 5.73 -5.22
N ARG A 37 -2.65 6.49 -6.32
CA ARG A 37 -3.92 6.49 -7.09
C ARG A 37 -4.24 5.11 -7.65
N ASN A 38 -3.24 4.44 -8.22
CA ASN A 38 -3.41 3.09 -8.76
C ASN A 38 -3.72 2.06 -7.66
N ALA A 39 -3.10 2.20 -6.49
CA ALA A 39 -3.35 1.35 -5.34
C ALA A 39 -4.78 1.54 -4.84
N ALA A 40 -5.25 2.78 -4.71
CA ALA A 40 -6.64 3.07 -4.36
C ALA A 40 -7.62 2.43 -5.35
N ALA A 41 -7.41 2.64 -6.66
CA ALA A 41 -8.25 2.10 -7.72
C ALA A 41 -8.29 0.55 -7.76
N ARG A 42 -7.19 -0.11 -7.39
CA ARG A 42 -7.07 -1.58 -7.40
C ARG A 42 -7.38 -2.23 -6.06
N PHE A 43 -7.58 -1.45 -4.99
CA PHE A 43 -7.75 -1.95 -3.64
C PHE A 43 -8.84 -3.03 -3.52
N ASN A 44 -9.99 -2.86 -4.19
CA ASN A 44 -11.06 -3.88 -4.19
C ASN A 44 -10.79 -5.11 -5.05
N GLN A 45 -9.79 -5.05 -5.94
CA GLN A 45 -9.38 -6.16 -6.79
C GLN A 45 -8.29 -7.01 -6.11
N THR A 46 -7.63 -6.46 -5.09
CA THR A 46 -6.63 -7.16 -4.28
C THR A 46 -7.30 -8.16 -3.34
N LYS A 47 -6.80 -9.39 -3.35
CA LYS A 47 -7.19 -10.41 -2.37
C LYS A 47 -6.36 -10.19 -1.10
N PHE A 48 -7.06 -9.95 0.00
CA PHE A 48 -6.45 -9.86 1.32
C PHE A 48 -6.65 -11.16 2.08
N GLU A 49 -5.63 -11.56 2.83
CA GLU A 49 -5.69 -12.75 3.68
C GLU A 49 -6.65 -12.59 4.86
N SER A 50 -6.92 -11.35 5.30
CA SER A 50 -7.86 -11.06 6.38
C SER A 50 -8.48 -9.66 6.26
N GLY A 51 -9.58 -9.44 6.97
CA GLY A 51 -10.19 -8.10 7.11
C GLY A 51 -9.24 -7.10 7.77
N GLU A 52 -8.42 -7.56 8.72
CA GLU A 52 -7.39 -6.73 9.36
C GLU A 52 -6.28 -6.34 8.38
N ALA A 53 -5.82 -7.28 7.54
CA ALA A 53 -4.85 -6.99 6.47
C ALA A 53 -5.42 -5.97 5.48
N LYS A 54 -6.70 -6.11 5.10
CA LYS A 54 -7.41 -5.14 4.26
C LYS A 54 -7.46 -3.75 4.91
N GLN A 55 -7.85 -3.66 6.18
CA GLN A 55 -7.92 -2.38 6.89
C GLN A 55 -6.53 -1.74 7.06
N LYS A 56 -5.50 -2.53 7.37
CA LYS A 56 -4.11 -2.04 7.47
C LYS A 56 -3.64 -1.47 6.14
N ALA A 57 -3.91 -2.16 5.04
CA ALA A 57 -3.58 -1.68 3.70
C ALA A 57 -4.33 -0.40 3.33
N ALA A 58 -5.62 -0.30 3.66
CA ALA A 58 -6.40 0.91 3.46
C ALA A 58 -5.78 2.11 4.19
N ARG A 59 -5.43 1.94 5.47
CA ARG A 59 -4.76 2.98 6.27
C ARG A 59 -3.42 3.40 5.68
N ALA A 60 -2.65 2.46 5.15
CA ALA A 60 -1.38 2.75 4.49
C ALA A 60 -1.57 3.60 3.21
N ILE A 61 -2.56 3.27 2.37
CA ILE A 61 -2.88 4.06 1.17
C ILE A 61 -3.35 5.46 1.55
N VAL A 62 -4.26 5.60 2.53
CA VAL A 62 -4.75 6.91 2.99
C VAL A 62 -3.60 7.78 3.55
N ALA A 63 -2.71 7.17 4.34
CA ALA A 63 -1.56 7.87 4.88
C ALA A 63 -0.58 8.32 3.78
N ALA A 64 -0.33 7.46 2.79
CA ALA A 64 0.50 7.79 1.64
C ALA A 64 -0.13 8.88 0.76
N ALA A 65 -1.44 8.84 0.55
CA ALA A 65 -2.17 9.87 -0.17
C ALA A 65 -2.02 11.23 0.49
N LYS A 66 -2.20 11.31 1.81
CA LYS A 66 -1.96 12.53 2.58
C LYS A 66 -0.51 13.02 2.49
N LYS A 67 0.46 12.11 2.49
CA LYS A 67 1.90 12.46 2.38
C LYS A 67 2.27 12.99 0.99
N GLN A 68 1.63 12.47 -0.05
CA GLN A 68 1.94 12.73 -1.45
C GLN A 68 1.00 13.76 -2.10
N ASP A 69 0.14 14.40 -1.31
CA ASP A 69 -0.89 15.36 -1.75
C ASP A 69 -1.80 14.79 -2.85
N VAL A 70 -2.18 13.52 -2.69
CA VAL A 70 -3.17 12.83 -3.53
C VAL A 70 -4.53 12.93 -2.87
N GLU A 71 -5.48 13.53 -3.57
CA GLU A 71 -6.87 13.57 -3.14
C GLU A 71 -7.53 12.21 -3.39
N LEU A 72 -8.09 11.63 -2.33
CA LEU A 72 -8.97 10.46 -2.38
C LEU A 72 -10.37 10.94 -2.02
N ALA A 73 -11.39 10.44 -2.72
CA ALA A 73 -12.77 10.79 -2.39
C ALA A 73 -13.18 10.15 -1.06
N ASP A 74 -13.98 10.86 -0.25
CA ASP A 74 -14.43 10.37 1.06
C ASP A 74 -15.26 9.07 0.96
N ASP A 75 -15.90 8.85 -0.19
CA ASP A 75 -16.69 7.66 -0.50
C ASP A 75 -15.88 6.52 -1.15
N ASP A 76 -14.59 6.74 -1.39
CA ASP A 76 -13.68 5.73 -1.91
C ASP A 76 -13.65 4.53 -0.93
N VAL A 77 -13.65 3.34 -1.50
CA VAL A 77 -13.69 2.09 -0.72
C VAL A 77 -12.44 1.95 0.13
N VAL A 78 -11.33 2.56 -0.29
CA VAL A 78 -10.10 2.62 0.52
C VAL A 78 -10.33 3.48 1.77
N VAL A 79 -10.95 4.66 1.65
CA VAL A 79 -11.23 5.54 2.80
C VAL A 79 -12.18 4.84 3.77
N ARG A 80 -13.27 4.25 3.26
CA ARG A 80 -14.22 3.47 4.08
C ARG A 80 -13.58 2.29 4.80
N ALA A 81 -12.67 1.58 4.14
CA ALA A 81 -11.99 0.43 4.73
C ALA A 81 -10.89 0.81 5.73
N ALA A 82 -10.49 2.08 5.80
CA ALA A 82 -9.49 2.54 6.76
C ALA A 82 -10.08 2.77 8.17
N HIS A 83 -11.39 3.05 8.25
CA HIS A 83 -12.17 3.23 9.47
C HIS A 83 -12.64 1.88 10.04
#